data_AF-A0A382WQI7-F1
#
_entry.id   AF-A0A382WQI7-F1
#
_cell.length_a   1.000
_cell.length_b   1.000
_cell.length_c   1.000
_cell.angle_alpha   90.00
_cell.angle_beta   90.00
_cell.angle_gamma   90.00
#
_symmetry.space_group_name_H-M   'P 1'
#
loop_
_entity.id
_entity.type
_entity.pdbx_description
1 polymer ?
#
loop_
_entity_poly.entity_id
_entity_poly.type
_entity_poly.pdbx_seq_one_letter_code
_entity_poly.pdbx_strand_id
1 'polypeptide(L)'
;MIKLTEEMIELVNNARDSSNPCVVATASTDGTPNCGYMGTVLALDESSFVYRDRSGRLPLEHIEENLKAILLFRHAQKETGWKFRCTPYVHRQGPI
;
A
#
# COMPACT_ATOMS: atom_id res chain seq x y z
N MET A 1 -11.00 8.33 -10.31
CA MET A 1 -9.77 8.08 -9.52
C MET A 1 -9.80 9.10 -8.39
N ILE A 2 -9.60 8.69 -7.13
CA ILE A 2 -9.61 9.66 -6.02
C ILE A 2 -8.30 10.46 -6.05
N LYS A 3 -8.39 11.78 -5.88
CA LYS A 3 -7.23 12.63 -5.65
C LYS A 3 -6.93 12.59 -4.15
N LEU A 4 -5.72 12.17 -3.78
CA LEU A 4 -5.26 12.16 -2.39
C LEU A 4 -5.25 13.60 -1.88
N THR A 5 -5.77 13.80 -0.68
CA THR A 5 -5.67 15.10 0.00
C THR A 5 -4.25 15.28 0.53
N GLU A 6 -3.88 16.53 0.81
CA GLU A 6 -2.60 16.86 1.45
C GLU A 6 -2.44 16.10 2.78
N GLU A 7 -3.51 16.00 3.58
CA GLU A 7 -3.52 15.23 4.83
C GLU A 7 -3.24 13.73 4.60
N MET A 8 -3.85 13.12 3.57
CA MET A 8 -3.61 11.71 3.25
C MET A 8 -2.14 11.47 2.88
N ILE A 9 -1.58 12.33 2.04
CA ILE A 9 -0.18 12.25 1.60
C ILE A 9 0.76 12.41 2.80
N GLU A 10 0.54 13.43 3.63
CA GLU A 10 1.37 13.71 4.80
C GLU A 10 1.35 12.54 5.79
N LEU A 11 0.16 12.04 6.15
CA LEU A 11 0.05 10.97 7.15
C LEU A 11 0.57 9.63 6.63
N VAL A 12 0.36 9.31 5.35
CA VAL A 12 0.90 8.08 4.74
C VAL A 12 2.43 8.16 4.65
N ASN A 13 3.00 9.29 4.23
CA ASN A 13 4.45 9.44 4.11
C ASN A 13 5.15 9.40 5.48
N ASN A 14 4.47 9.79 6.56
CA ASN A 14 4.96 9.71 7.94
C ASN A 14 4.46 8.46 8.70
N ALA A 15 3.86 7.47 8.00
CA ALA A 15 3.29 6.27 8.61
C ALA A 15 4.32 5.49 9.44
N ARG A 16 5.56 5.38 8.94
CA ARG A 16 6.63 4.67 9.64
C ARG A 16 7.06 5.40 10.91
N ASP A 17 7.33 6.70 10.81
CA ASP A 17 7.86 7.50 11.91
C ASP A 17 6.82 7.71 13.01
N SER A 18 5.54 7.73 12.64
CA SER A 18 4.42 7.77 13.59
C SER A 18 4.03 6.40 14.17
N SER A 19 4.75 5.32 13.83
CA SER A 19 4.41 3.95 14.25
C SER A 19 3.01 3.49 13.82
N ASN A 20 2.53 3.99 12.67
CA ASN A 20 1.24 3.65 12.06
C ASN A 20 1.46 3.06 10.65
N PRO A 21 2.15 1.92 10.50
CA PRO A 21 2.47 1.36 9.20
C PRO A 21 1.20 1.04 8.40
N CYS A 22 1.24 1.27 7.10
CA CYS A 22 0.17 0.86 6.20
C CYS A 22 0.04 -0.67 6.14
N VAL A 23 -1.15 -1.16 5.82
CA VAL A 23 -1.39 -2.58 5.49
C VAL A 23 -1.71 -2.68 4.00
N VAL A 24 -1.03 -3.58 3.31
CA VAL A 24 -1.40 -3.98 1.94
C VAL A 24 -2.11 -5.33 2.04
N ALA A 25 -3.31 -5.41 1.49
CA ALA A 25 -4.08 -6.65 1.40
C ALA A 25 -4.35 -7.00 -0.07
N THR A 26 -4.23 -8.28 -0.38
CA THR A 26 -4.34 -8.86 -1.72
C THR A 26 -5.14 -10.15 -1.64
N ALA A 27 -5.51 -10.71 -2.78
CA ALA A 27 -6.06 -12.06 -2.86
C ALA A 27 -5.59 -12.72 -4.15
N SER A 28 -5.30 -14.01 -4.11
CA SER A 28 -5.10 -14.83 -5.31
C SER A 28 -6.38 -14.92 -6.15
N THR A 29 -6.28 -15.52 -7.34
CA THR A 29 -7.43 -15.71 -8.25
C THR A 29 -8.48 -16.69 -7.72
N ASP A 30 -8.08 -17.63 -6.86
CA ASP A 30 -8.99 -18.55 -6.17
C ASP A 30 -9.65 -17.96 -4.90
N GLY A 31 -9.32 -16.71 -4.57
CA GLY A 31 -9.89 -15.98 -3.44
C GLY A 31 -9.16 -16.17 -2.12
N THR A 32 -8.00 -16.84 -2.08
CA THR A 32 -7.16 -16.92 -0.87
C THR A 32 -6.64 -15.53 -0.49
N PRO A 33 -7.01 -15.00 0.69
CA PRO A 33 -6.60 -13.65 1.10
C PRO A 33 -5.16 -13.63 1.61
N ASN A 34 -4.49 -12.49 1.44
CA ASN A 34 -3.19 -12.22 2.05
C ASN A 34 -3.13 -10.75 2.50
N CYS A 35 -2.38 -10.45 3.55
CA CYS A 35 -2.09 -9.08 3.94
C CYS A 35 -0.78 -8.97 4.74
N GLY A 36 -0.21 -7.78 4.76
CA GLY A 36 1.00 -7.50 5.53
C GLY A 36 1.19 -6.02 5.83
N TYR A 37 1.90 -5.75 6.92
CA TYR A 37 2.34 -4.40 7.24
C TYR A 37 3.47 -3.98 6.31
N MET A 38 3.31 -2.81 5.69
CA MET A 38 4.28 -2.22 4.77
C MET A 38 4.73 -0.87 5.32
N GLY A 39 5.89 -0.88 5.99
CA GLY A 39 6.52 0.34 6.54
C GLY A 39 7.25 1.19 5.49
N THR A 40 7.23 0.79 4.21
CA THR A 40 7.91 1.48 3.10
C THR A 40 6.93 2.14 2.14
N VAL A 41 5.64 2.18 2.47
CA VAL A 41 4.62 2.85 1.66
C VAL A 41 4.86 4.35 1.69
N LEU A 42 4.85 4.95 0.51
CA LEU A 42 4.85 6.39 0.29
C LEU A 42 3.79 6.73 -0.77
N ALA A 43 3.15 7.89 -0.65
CA ALA A 43 2.45 8.53 -1.75
C ALA A 43 3.48 9.20 -2.66
N LEU A 44 3.52 8.78 -3.93
CA LEU A 44 4.43 9.33 -4.94
C LEU A 44 3.89 10.64 -5.52
N ASP A 45 2.58 10.70 -5.70
CA ASP A 45 1.83 11.84 -6.20
C ASP A 45 0.39 11.82 -5.64
N GLU A 46 -0.49 12.65 -6.18
CA GLU A 46 -1.87 12.79 -5.71
C GLU A 46 -2.78 11.60 -6.09
N SER A 47 -2.25 10.54 -6.70
CA SER A 47 -3.03 9.42 -7.24
C SER A 47 -2.37 8.06 -7.05
N SER A 48 -1.07 8.02 -6.73
CA SER A 48 -0.30 6.79 -6.71
C SER A 48 0.50 6.60 -5.42
N PHE A 49 0.66 5.34 -5.05
CA PHE A 49 1.48 4.89 -3.93
C PHE A 49 2.57 3.96 -4.44
N VAL A 50 3.69 3.95 -3.73
CA VAL A 50 4.83 3.07 -3.96
C VAL A 50 5.23 2.45 -2.64
N TYR A 51 5.64 1.18 -2.68
CA TYR A 51 6.33 0.56 -1.56
C TYR A 51 7.40 -0.39 -2.07
N ARG A 52 8.38 -0.66 -1.22
CA ARG A 52 9.43 -1.64 -1.52
C ARG A 52 9.09 -2.97 -0.86
N ASP A 53 8.77 -3.96 -1.68
CA ASP A 53 8.70 -5.35 -1.22
C ASP A 53 10.12 -5.90 -0.99
N ARG A 54 10.32 -6.58 0.15
CA ARG A 54 11.56 -7.32 0.48
C ARG A 54 11.27 -8.79 0.80
N SER A 55 10.02 -9.21 0.69
CA SER A 55 9.56 -10.55 1.03
C SER A 55 9.96 -11.57 -0.04
N GLY A 56 10.11 -11.11 -1.28
CA GLY A 56 10.76 -11.84 -2.36
C GLY A 56 9.93 -12.97 -2.99
N ARG A 57 8.71 -13.27 -2.50
CA ARG A 57 7.82 -14.30 -3.09
C ARG A 57 6.31 -13.99 -2.95
N LEU A 58 5.69 -14.42 -1.85
CA LEU A 58 4.22 -14.63 -1.78
C LEU A 58 3.33 -13.38 -2.01
N PRO A 59 3.60 -12.19 -1.43
CA PRO A 59 2.77 -11.00 -1.67
C PRO A 59 2.83 -10.53 -3.13
N LEU A 60 3.95 -10.75 -3.81
CA LEU A 60 4.12 -10.38 -5.22
C LEU A 60 3.38 -11.34 -6.15
N GLU A 61 3.36 -12.63 -5.82
CA GLU A 61 2.63 -13.65 -6.60
C GLU A 61 1.14 -13.27 -6.73
N HIS A 62 0.47 -12.94 -5.61
CA HIS A 62 -0.94 -12.51 -5.66
C HIS A 62 -1.14 -11.23 -6.49
N ILE A 63 -0.22 -10.27 -6.40
CA ILE A 63 -0.30 -9.01 -7.14
C ILE A 63 -0.13 -9.25 -8.65
N GLU A 64 0.81 -10.11 -9.04
CA GLU A 64 1.07 -10.44 -10.44
C GLU A 64 -0.06 -11.32 -11.03
N GLU A 65 -0.71 -12.16 -10.23
CA GLU A 65 -1.86 -12.97 -10.64
C GLU A 65 -3.20 -12.22 -10.64
N ASN A 66 -3.38 -11.29 -9.70
CA ASN A 66 -4.62 -10.55 -9.49
C ASN A 66 -4.31 -9.07 -9.16
N LEU A 67 -4.56 -8.20 -10.14
CA LEU A 67 -4.30 -6.75 -10.07
C LEU A 67 -5.31 -5.99 -9.18
N LYS A 68 -5.66 -6.54 -8.03
CA LYS A 68 -6.56 -5.95 -7.04
C LYS A 68 -5.89 -5.95 -5.68
N ALA A 69 -5.64 -4.75 -5.16
CA ALA A 69 -5.09 -4.57 -3.82
C ALA A 69 -5.90 -3.54 -3.02
N ILE A 70 -5.85 -3.69 -1.70
CA ILE A 70 -6.29 -2.68 -0.75
C ILE A 70 -5.07 -2.14 -0.02
N LEU A 71 -4.92 -0.82 0.01
CA LEU A 71 -4.03 -0.15 0.95
C LEU A 71 -4.87 0.42 2.09
N LEU A 72 -4.56 0.04 3.32
CA LEU A 72 -5.21 0.53 4.53
C LEU A 72 -4.20 1.35 5.34
N PHE A 73 -4.64 2.51 5.80
CA PHE A 73 -3.90 3.35 6.75
C PHE A 73 -4.80 3.69 7.94
N ARG A 74 -4.22 3.70 9.14
CA ARG A 74 -4.87 4.11 10.38
C ARG A 74 -3.87 4.81 11.28
N HIS A 75 -4.12 6.05 11.68
CA HIS A 75 -3.33 6.78 12.66
C HIS A 75 -4.00 6.74 14.04
N ALA A 76 -3.67 5.77 14.89
CA ALA A 76 -4.42 5.47 16.11
C ALA A 76 -4.77 6.71 16.95
N GLN A 77 -3.77 7.53 17.28
CA GLN A 77 -3.87 8.71 18.14
C GLN A 77 -4.71 9.85 17.55
N LYS A 78 -4.73 10.01 16.22
CA LYS A 78 -5.53 11.04 15.53
C LYS A 78 -6.94 10.57 15.20
N GLU A 79 -7.25 9.29 15.45
CA GLU A 79 -8.53 8.67 15.10
C GLU A 79 -8.89 8.68 13.60
N THR A 80 -7.94 9.04 12.74
CA THR A 80 -8.11 9.06 11.28
C THR A 80 -7.63 7.77 10.62
N GLY A 81 -8.23 7.41 9.48
CA GLY A 81 -7.79 6.30 8.65
C GLY A 81 -8.50 6.26 7.30
N TRP A 82 -7.88 5.60 6.33
CA TRP A 82 -8.38 5.51 4.97
C TRP A 82 -8.15 4.11 4.38
N LYS A 83 -9.05 3.75 3.47
CA LYS A 83 -8.96 2.55 2.65
C LYS A 83 -8.93 2.95 1.18
N PHE A 84 -7.87 2.56 0.49
CA PHE A 84 -7.70 2.78 -0.93
C PHE A 84 -7.87 1.47 -1.68
N ARG A 85 -8.67 1.50 -2.74
CA ARG A 85 -8.72 0.41 -3.74
C ARG A 85 -7.71 0.73 -4.82
N CYS A 86 -6.76 -0.17 -5.03
CA CYS A 86 -5.61 0.05 -5.89
C CYS A 86 -5.55 -1.03 -6.98
N THR A 87 -5.04 -0.61 -8.14
CA THR A 87 -4.56 -1.51 -9.19
C THR A 87 -3.03 -1.49 -9.12
N PRO A 88 -2.39 -2.49 -8.49
CA PRO A 88 -0.94 -2.52 -8.34
C PRO A 88 -0.24 -2.88 -9.66
N TYR A 89 1.03 -2.51 -9.75
CA TYR A 89 1.96 -2.97 -10.78
C TYR A 89 3.34 -3.22 -10.15
N VAL A 90 4.03 -4.27 -10.58
CA VAL A 90 5.35 -4.64 -10.05
C VAL A 90 6.45 -4.12 -10.97
N HIS A 91 7.23 -3.17 -10.46
CA HIS A 91 8.47 -2.73 -11.09
C HIS A 91 9.64 -3.57 -10.57
N ARG A 92 10.09 -4.57 -11.34
CA ARG A 92 11.25 -5.41 -11.00
C ARG A 92 12.61 -4.75 -11.31
N GLN A 93 12.59 -3.78 -12.22
CA GLN A 93 13.76 -3.04 -12.70
C GLN A 93 13.37 -1.58 -12.95
N GLY A 94 14.31 -0.66 -12.85
CA GLY A 94 14.10 0.77 -13.09
C GLY A 94 15.13 1.64 -12.37
N PRO A 95 15.18 2.95 -12.69
CA PRO A 95 15.99 3.91 -11.93
C PRO A 95 15.49 3.98 -10.48
N ILE A 96 16.44 4.10 -9.55
CA ILE A 96 16.20 4.36 -8.13
C ILE A 96 15.92 5.85 -7.95
#